data_AF-A0A1Q8RS43-F1
#
_entry.id   AF-A0A1Q8RS43-F1
#
_cell.length_a   1.000
_cell.length_b   1.000
_cell.length_c   1.000
_cell.angle_alpha   90.00
_cell.angle_beta   90.00
_cell.angle_gamma   90.00
#
_symmetry.space_group_name_H-M   'P 1'
#
loop_
_entity.id
_entity.type
_entity.pdbx_description
1 polymer ?
#
loop_
_entity_poly.entity_id
_entity_poly.type
_entity_poly.pdbx_seq_one_letter_code
_entity_poly.pdbx_strand_id
1 'polypeptide(L)'
;MPAVTAGWGFLLCRFLVGLTEGPFVPAVSLMTSSWYNKHESPLRMGIRHAGNTISQAISGLLAAGILQNMDDVAGLSAWQCFLLLEGMVSIVVALTSFWFIPNFPESTGTDFMTAEEAQMAQYR
;
A
#
# COMPACT_ATOMS: atom_id res chain seq x y z
N MET A 1 -6.57 -26.80 8.59
CA MET A 1 -6.32 -26.50 10.02
C MET A 1 -6.09 -25.00 10.18
N PRO A 2 -6.67 -24.31 11.18
CA PRO A 2 -6.39 -22.88 11.36
C PRO A 2 -4.91 -22.70 11.76
N ALA A 3 -4.17 -21.88 11.00
CA ALA A 3 -2.75 -21.59 11.27
C ALA A 3 -2.52 -20.84 12.60
N VAL A 4 -3.59 -20.29 13.19
CA VAL A 4 -3.55 -19.64 14.51
C VAL A 4 -4.50 -20.39 15.44
N THR A 5 -3.93 -21.17 16.36
CA THR A 5 -4.67 -22.01 17.32
C THR A 5 -5.06 -21.25 18.59
N ALA A 6 -4.53 -20.04 18.78
CA ALA A 6 -4.76 -19.23 19.98
C ALA A 6 -5.44 -17.89 19.65
N GLY A 7 -6.56 -17.60 20.31
CA GLY A 7 -7.36 -16.40 20.03
C GLY A 7 -6.59 -15.06 20.17
N TRP A 8 -5.56 -15.03 21.01
CA TRP A 8 -4.68 -13.86 21.16
C TRP A 8 -3.85 -13.59 19.89
N GLY A 9 -3.41 -14.63 19.19
CA GLY A 9 -2.64 -14.49 17.95
C GLY A 9 -3.47 -13.86 16.84
N PHE A 10 -4.75 -14.23 16.75
CA PHE A 10 -5.67 -13.64 15.77
C PHE A 10 -5.90 -12.15 16.06
N LEU A 11 -6.08 -11.79 17.33
CA LEU A 11 -6.24 -10.39 17.75
C LEU A 11 -4.98 -9.56 17.46
N LEU A 12 -3.79 -10.12 17.70
CA LEU A 12 -2.54 -9.44 17.37
C LEU A 12 -2.38 -9.20 15.87
N CYS A 13 -2.63 -10.22 15.03
CA CYS A 13 -2.59 -10.04 13.57
C CYS A 13 -3.56 -8.94 13.12
N ARG A 14 -4.79 -8.93 13.65
CA ARG A 14 -5.81 -7.90 13.35
C ARG A 14 -5.35 -6.51 13.78
N PHE A 15 -4.74 -6.40 14.96
CA PHE A 15 -4.21 -5.16 15.50
C PHE A 15 -3.05 -4.62 14.64
N LEU A 16 -2.09 -5.47 14.28
CA LEU A 16 -0.95 -5.09 13.45
C LEU A 16 -1.40 -4.60 12.07
N VAL A 17 -2.32 -5.32 11.42
CA VAL A 17 -2.88 -4.90 10.12
C VAL A 17 -3.57 -3.54 10.25
N GLY A 18 -4.39 -3.34 11.29
CA GLY A 18 -5.05 -2.05 11.54
C GLY A 18 -4.05 -0.92 11.79
N LEU A 19 -2.97 -1.19 12.53
CA LEU A 19 -1.92 -0.22 12.81
C LEU A 19 -1.14 0.17 11.55
N THR A 20 -0.88 -0.78 10.64
CA THR A 20 -0.13 -0.52 9.41
C THR A 20 -0.98 0.11 8.31
N GLU A 21 -2.24 -0.28 8.17
CA GLU A 21 -3.12 0.25 7.12
C GLU A 21 -3.76 1.60 7.50
N GLY A 22 -3.98 1.83 8.79
CA GLY A 22 -4.60 3.06 9.30
C GLY A 22 -3.95 4.36 8.79
N PRO A 23 -2.62 4.55 8.88
CA PRO A 23 -1.97 5.78 8.45
C PRO A 23 -1.82 5.90 6.92
N PHE A 24 -2.05 4.85 6.15
CA PHE A 24 -1.75 4.85 4.70
C PHE A 24 -2.55 5.91 3.94
N VAL A 25 -3.87 5.94 4.13
CA VAL A 25 -4.75 6.89 3.43
C VAL A 25 -4.43 8.35 3.77
N PRO A 26 -4.30 8.76 5.05
CA PRO A 26 -3.93 10.13 5.39
C PRO A 26 -2.49 10.48 4.97
N ALA A 27 -1.53 9.55 5.04
CA ALA A 27 -0.15 9.78 4.59
C ALA A 27 -0.09 10.11 3.09
N VAL A 28 -0.74 9.31 2.24
CA VAL A 28 -0.80 9.56 0.79
C VAL A 28 -1.52 10.88 0.48
N SER A 29 -2.57 11.21 1.23
CA SER A 29 -3.29 12.48 1.08
C SER A 29 -2.41 13.68 1.45
N LEU A 30 -1.66 13.59 2.55
CA LEU A 30 -0.72 14.62 2.98
C LEU A 30 0.43 14.81 1.99
N MET A 31 1.01 13.72 1.47
CA MET A 31 2.04 13.82 0.43
C MET A 31 1.48 14.43 -0.85
N THR A 32 0.27 14.04 -1.29
CA THR A 32 -0.32 14.65 -2.49
C THR A 32 -0.60 16.14 -2.27
N SER A 33 -1.09 16.50 -1.08
CA SER A 33 -1.38 17.89 -0.71
C SER A 33 -0.13 18.75 -0.52
N SER A 34 1.02 18.17 -0.15
CA SER A 34 2.28 18.91 -0.01
C SER A 34 2.93 19.19 -1.36
N TRP A 35 2.85 18.25 -2.30
CA TRP A 35 3.49 18.35 -3.62
C TRP A 35 2.62 19.02 -4.70
N TYR A 36 1.29 19.07 -4.55
CA TYR A 36 0.38 19.55 -5.61
C TYR A 36 -0.55 20.68 -5.17
N ASN A 37 -0.94 21.52 -6.13
CA ASN A 37 -1.81 22.68 -5.91
C ASN A 37 -3.29 22.25 -5.75
N LYS A 38 -4.12 23.09 -5.09
CA LYS A 38 -5.53 22.78 -4.76
C LYS A 38 -6.40 22.40 -5.97
N HIS A 39 -6.09 22.95 -7.14
CA HIS A 39 -6.83 22.69 -8.37
C HIS A 39 -6.46 21.35 -9.06
N GLU A 40 -5.26 20.82 -8.79
CA GLU A 40 -4.75 19.60 -9.45
C GLU A 40 -4.84 18.36 -8.56
N SER A 41 -4.88 18.55 -7.24
CA SER A 41 -5.00 17.47 -6.24
C SER A 41 -6.21 16.53 -6.45
N PRO A 42 -7.43 17.00 -6.79
CA PRO A 42 -8.60 16.13 -6.94
C PRO A 42 -8.46 15.13 -8.09
N LEU A 43 -7.89 15.57 -9.22
CA LEU A 43 -7.72 14.72 -10.41
C LEU A 43 -6.73 13.59 -10.14
N ARG A 44 -5.62 13.88 -9.47
CA ARG A 44 -4.60 12.88 -9.09
C ARG A 44 -5.11 11.90 -8.04
N MET A 45 -5.87 12.39 -7.06
CA MET A 45 -6.54 11.55 -6.08
C MET A 45 -7.58 10.63 -6.74
N GLY A 46 -8.28 11.13 -7.77
CA GLY A 46 -9.21 10.35 -8.59
C GLY A 46 -8.54 9.21 -9.35
N ILE A 47 -7.38 9.47 -9.97
CA ILE A 47 -6.59 8.43 -10.65
C ILE A 47 -6.14 7.33 -9.66
N ARG A 48 -5.68 7.73 -8.47
CA ARG A 48 -5.33 6.77 -7.40
C ARG A 48 -6.54 5.91 -7.00
N HIS A 49 -7.70 6.53 -6.82
CA HIS A 49 -8.92 5.79 -6.46
C HIS A 49 -9.39 4.84 -7.57
N ALA A 50 -9.29 5.24 -8.83
CA ALA A 50 -9.57 4.36 -9.96
C ALA A 50 -8.61 3.15 -9.99
N GLY A 51 -7.33 3.37 -9.75
CA GLY A 51 -6.33 2.31 -9.61
C GLY A 51 -6.66 1.34 -8.47
N ASN A 52 -7.10 1.86 -7.32
CA ASN A 52 -7.55 1.02 -6.20
C ASN A 52 -8.73 0.13 -6.60
N THR A 53 -9.74 0.68 -7.29
CA THR A 53 -10.90 -0.11 -7.76
C THR A 53 -10.48 -1.23 -8.73
N ILE A 54 -9.56 -0.95 -9.65
CA ILE A 54 -9.03 -1.96 -10.58
C ILE A 54 -8.27 -3.05 -9.82
N SER A 55 -7.44 -2.67 -8.85
CA SER A 55 -6.70 -3.63 -8.01
C SER A 55 -7.65 -4.56 -7.25
N GLN A 56 -8.74 -4.04 -6.68
CA GLN A 56 -9.73 -4.85 -5.98
C GLN A 56 -10.45 -5.84 -6.91
N ALA A 57 -10.73 -5.44 -8.16
CA ALA A 57 -11.32 -6.35 -9.15
C ALA A 57 -10.35 -7.49 -9.52
N ILE A 58 -9.06 -7.19 -9.68
CA ILE A 58 -8.01 -8.18 -9.98
C ILE A 58 -7.79 -9.11 -8.78
N SER A 59 -7.78 -8.58 -7.56
CA SER A 59 -7.64 -9.37 -6.33
C SER A 59 -8.78 -10.38 -6.18
N GLY A 60 -10.02 -9.99 -6.50
CA GLY A 60 -11.16 -10.92 -6.53
C GLY A 60 -11.03 -12.05 -7.56
N LEU A 61 -10.48 -11.75 -8.74
CA LEU A 61 -10.17 -12.75 -9.78
C LEU A 61 -9.05 -13.71 -9.36
N LEU A 62 -7.99 -13.18 -8.73
CA LEU A 62 -6.89 -13.97 -8.17
C LEU A 62 -7.38 -14.89 -7.05
N ALA A 63 -8.22 -14.39 -6.15
CA ALA A 63 -8.82 -15.19 -5.09
C ALA A 63 -9.64 -16.36 -5.67
N ALA A 64 -10.48 -16.10 -6.69
CA ALA A 64 -11.24 -17.15 -7.37
C ALA A 64 -10.35 -18.20 -8.04
N GLY A 65 -9.26 -17.79 -8.69
CA GLY A 65 -8.31 -18.71 -9.33
C GLY A 65 -7.53 -19.57 -8.34
N ILE A 66 -7.15 -19.00 -7.19
CA ILE A 66 -6.43 -19.70 -6.11
C ILE A 66 -7.36 -20.66 -5.36
N LEU A 67 -8.60 -20.24 -5.07
CA LEU A 67 -9.61 -21.10 -4.44
C LEU A 67 -9.98 -22.31 -5.31
N GLN A 68 -9.92 -22.20 -6.64
CA GLN A 68 -10.24 -23.31 -7.55
C GLN A 68 -9.08 -24.27 -7.83
N ASN A 69 -7.82 -23.80 -7.77
CA ASN A 69 -6.64 -24.60 -8.16
C ASN A 69 -5.69 -24.99 -7.02
N MET A 70 -5.84 -24.42 -5.81
CA MET A 70 -4.89 -24.63 -4.70
C MET A 70 -5.52 -25.29 -3.45
N ASP A 71 -6.52 -26.15 -3.62
CA ASP A 71 -6.89 -27.07 -2.53
C ASP A 71 -5.79 -28.13 -2.35
N ASP A 72 -5.25 -28.23 -1.13
CA ASP A 72 -4.21 -29.20 -0.70
C ASP A 72 -2.79 -29.01 -1.27
N VAL A 73 -2.49 -27.88 -1.92
CA VAL A 73 -1.10 -27.54 -2.28
C VAL A 73 -0.34 -27.19 -0.99
N ALA A 74 0.49 -28.14 -0.51
CA ALA A 74 1.31 -28.06 0.70
C ALA A 74 0.56 -28.18 2.05
N GLY A 75 -0.64 -28.76 2.08
CA GLY A 75 -1.41 -28.99 3.33
C GLY A 75 -2.00 -27.72 3.96
N LEU A 76 -1.99 -26.62 3.22
CA LEU A 76 -2.57 -25.32 3.59
C LEU A 76 -3.87 -25.10 2.84
N SER A 77 -4.85 -24.48 3.50
CA SER A 77 -6.12 -24.12 2.84
C SER A 77 -5.89 -22.97 1.86
N ALA A 78 -6.59 -22.94 0.72
CA ALA A 78 -6.42 -21.93 -0.32
C ALA A 78 -6.45 -20.46 0.19
N TRP A 79 -7.28 -20.17 1.20
CA TRP A 79 -7.34 -18.84 1.83
C TRP A 79 -6.06 -18.45 2.58
N GLN A 80 -5.31 -19.42 3.13
CA GLN A 80 -4.03 -19.19 3.82
C GLN A 80 -2.94 -18.87 2.81
N CYS A 81 -2.90 -19.60 1.70
CA CYS A 81 -1.99 -19.35 0.60
C CYS A 81 -2.21 -17.96 0.00
N PHE A 82 -3.48 -17.54 -0.13
CA PHE A 82 -3.83 -16.20 -0.57
C PHE A 82 -3.30 -15.11 0.38
N LEU A 83 -3.56 -15.23 1.68
CA LEU A 83 -3.06 -14.26 2.67
C LEU A 83 -1.53 -14.21 2.75
N LEU A 84 -0.85 -15.35 2.63
CA LEU A 84 0.61 -15.40 2.62
C LEU A 84 1.19 -14.74 1.37
N LEU A 85 0.61 -14.98 0.20
CA LEU A 85 1.05 -14.38 -1.05
C LEU A 85 0.85 -12.85 -1.01
N GLU A 86 -0.32 -12.39 -0.59
CA GLU A 86 -0.62 -10.95 -0.50
C GLU A 86 0.26 -10.26 0.55
N GLY A 87 0.51 -10.92 1.68
CA GLY A 87 1.45 -10.43 2.70
C GLY A 87 2.89 -10.31 2.19
N MET A 88 3.40 -11.31 1.46
CA MET A 88 4.74 -11.27 0.89
C MET A 88 4.89 -10.16 -0.15
N VAL A 89 3.93 -10.04 -1.07
CA VAL A 89 3.94 -8.97 -2.09
C VAL A 89 3.91 -7.60 -1.41
N SER A 90 3.08 -7.43 -0.38
CA SER A 90 2.99 -6.18 0.39
C SER A 90 4.32 -5.81 1.06
N ILE A 91 5.04 -6.77 1.65
CA ILE A 91 6.36 -6.54 2.26
C ILE A 91 7.38 -6.10 1.20
N VAL A 92 7.42 -6.75 0.05
CA VAL A 92 8.32 -6.39 -1.06
C VAL A 92 8.02 -4.97 -1.56
N VAL A 93 6.74 -4.64 -1.75
CA VAL A 93 6.32 -3.30 -2.15
C VAL A 93 6.69 -2.27 -1.07
N ALA A 94 6.54 -2.58 0.22
CA ALA A 94 6.91 -1.68 1.30
C ALA A 94 8.43 -1.39 1.32
N LEU A 95 9.26 -2.43 1.16
CA LEU A 95 10.73 -2.29 1.12
C LEU A 95 11.20 -1.48 -0.09
N THR A 96 10.62 -1.73 -1.26
CA THR A 96 10.93 -0.94 -2.46
C THR A 96 10.44 0.49 -2.34
N SER A 97 9.23 0.72 -1.81
CA SER A 97 8.66 2.05 -1.62
C SER A 97 9.50 2.93 -0.68
N PHE A 98 10.15 2.33 0.33
CA PHE A 98 11.06 3.06 1.21
C PHE A 98 12.24 3.70 0.45
N TRP A 99 12.66 3.10 -0.67
CA TRP A 99 13.78 3.61 -1.48
C TRP A 99 13.34 4.55 -2.60
N PHE A 100 12.12 4.36 -3.12
CA PHE A 100 11.61 5.13 -4.27
C PHE A 100 10.79 6.36 -3.89
N ILE A 101 10.24 6.46 -2.68
CA ILE A 101 9.42 7.61 -2.29
C ILE A 101 10.33 8.81 -1.95
N PRO A 102 10.28 9.92 -2.71
CA PRO A 102 11.02 11.13 -2.36
C PRO A 102 10.44 11.74 -1.08
N ASN A 103 11.33 12.18 -0.18
CA ASN A 103 10.98 12.87 1.06
C ASN A 103 10.26 14.19 0.78
N PHE A 104 9.42 14.64 1.72
CA PHE A 104 8.68 15.92 1.68
C PHE A 104 9.50 17.09 1.09
N PRO A 105 8.86 18.05 0.39
CA PRO A 105 9.55 19.13 -0.34
C PRO A 105 10.42 20.05 0.55
N GLU A 106 10.24 20.02 1.87
CA GLU A 106 11.07 20.74 2.85
C GLU A 106 12.36 20.01 3.22
N SER A 107 12.48 18.72 2.92
CA SER A 107 13.61 17.83 3.26
C SER A 107 14.09 17.02 2.04
N THR A 108 13.71 17.43 0.83
CA THR A 108 14.30 16.88 -0.40
C THR A 108 15.74 17.38 -0.47
N GLY A 109 16.66 16.54 0.02
CA GLY A 109 18.07 16.69 -0.29
C GLY A 109 18.26 16.77 -1.81
N THR A 110 19.32 17.45 -2.22
CA THR A 110 19.73 17.83 -3.59
C THR A 110 19.82 16.72 -4.64
N ASP A 111 19.36 15.50 -4.34
CA ASP A 111 19.44 14.32 -5.18
C ASP A 111 18.27 14.17 -6.17
N PHE A 112 17.12 14.82 -5.92
CA PHE A 112 15.92 14.69 -6.76
C PHE A 112 15.45 15.99 -7.43
N MET A 113 15.86 17.17 -6.95
CA MET A 113 15.42 18.46 -7.49
C MET A 113 16.56 19.49 -7.47
N THR A 114 16.58 20.37 -8.47
CA THR A 114 17.50 21.50 -8.51
C THR A 114 17.09 22.51 -7.43
N ALA A 115 18.06 23.22 -6.81
CA ALA A 115 17.77 24.17 -5.72
C ALA A 115 16.71 25.24 -6.07
N GLU A 116 16.60 25.59 -7.36
CA GLU A 116 15.59 26.52 -7.89
C GLU A 116 14.16 25.92 -7.88
N GLU A 117 14.02 24.62 -8.15
CA GLU A 117 12.73 23.93 -8.20
C GLU A 117 12.17 23.68 -6.79
N ALA A 118 13.06 23.43 -5.82
CA ALA A 118 12.69 23.34 -4.40
C ALA A 118 12.20 24.69 -3.85
N GLN A 119 12.84 25.80 -4.26
CA GLN A 119 12.39 27.15 -3.89
C GLN A 119 11.05 27.52 -4.54
N MET A 120 10.82 27.14 -5.81
CA MET A 120 9.51 27.33 -6.46
C MET A 120 8.40 26.46 -5.84
N ALA A 121 8.70 25.26 -5.35
CA ALA A 121 7.72 24.43 -4.65
C ALA A 121 7.31 25.02 -3.28
N GLN A 122 8.22 25.74 -2.61
CA GLN A 122 7.95 26.50 -1.39
C GLN A 122 7.25 27.84 -1.66
N TYR A 123 7.53 28.44 -2.82
CA TYR A 123 6.89 29.66 -3.30
C TYR A 123 5.53 29.31 -3.93
N ARG A 124 4.60 28.83 -3.10
CA ARG A 124 3.20 28.63 -3.49
C ARG A 124 2.51 29.95 -3.82
#